data_AF-A0A401RCT3-F1
#
_entry.id   AF-A0A401RCT3-F1
#
_cell.length_a   1.000
_cell.length_b   1.000
_cell.length_c   1.000
_cell.angle_alpha   90.00
_cell.angle_beta   90.00
_cell.angle_gamma   90.00
#
_symmetry.space_group_name_H-M   'P 1'
#
loop_
_entity.id
_entity.type
_entity.pdbx_description
1 polymer ?
#
loop_
_entity_poly.entity_id
_entity_poly.type
_entity_poly.pdbx_seq_one_letter_code
_entity_poly.pdbx_strand_id
1 'polypeptide(L)' 'MTVMENRPQMLAEEFERIAAAAEREGVRTEFIHGKLGVKAAPDGDHDEIIRWLMERCMQHRPDLWL' A
#
# COMPACT_ATOMS: atom_id res chain seq x y z
N MET A 1 -7.75 30.97 3.04
CA MET A 1 -7.47 29.55 2.71
C MET A 1 -5.98 29.44 2.44
N THR A 2 -5.24 28.75 3.30
CA THR A 2 -3.77 28.80 3.30
C THR A 2 -3.22 27.87 2.23
N VAL A 3 -2.46 28.44 1.29
CA VAL A 3 -1.63 27.76 0.29
C VAL A 3 -0.46 27.07 1.03
N MET A 4 -0.73 25.98 1.74
CA MET A 4 0.31 25.18 2.44
C MET A 4 0.28 23.69 2.12
N GLU A 5 -0.68 23.19 1.34
CA GLU A 5 -0.84 21.75 1.07
C GLU A 5 -0.14 21.22 -0.19
N ASN A 6 0.78 21.96 -0.81
CA ASN A 6 1.40 21.52 -2.07
C ASN A 6 2.83 20.97 -1.92
N ARG A 7 3.29 20.71 -0.69
CA ARG A 7 4.56 20.03 -0.46
C ARG A 7 4.33 18.70 0.24
N PRO A 8 5.05 17.64 -0.17
CA PRO A 8 4.98 16.36 0.51
C PRO A 8 5.46 16.50 1.97
N GLN A 9 4.84 15.75 2.87
CA GLN A 9 5.17 15.73 4.30
C GLN A 9 6.61 15.32 4.56
N MET A 10 7.17 14.47 3.69
CA MET A 10 8.52 13.93 3.76
C MET A 10 8.97 13.45 2.38
N LEU A 11 10.24 13.05 2.25
CA LEU A 11 10.73 12.34 1.06
C LEU A 11 10.31 10.86 1.09
N ALA A 12 10.24 10.22 -0.08
CA ALA A 12 9.90 8.79 -0.17
C ALA A 12 10.88 7.91 0.64
N GLU A 13 12.18 8.23 0.61
CA GLU A 13 13.23 7.52 1.36
C GLU A 13 13.06 7.63 2.88
N GLU A 14 12.45 8.72 3.36
CA GLU A 14 12.12 8.89 4.77
C GLU A 14 10.87 8.08 5.13
N PHE A 15 9.85 8.10 4.26
CA PHE A 15 8.70 7.21 4.37
C PHE A 15 9.10 5.74 4.43
N GLU A 16 9.99 5.26 3.55
CA GLU A 16 10.41 3.85 3.51
C GLU A 16 11.05 3.40 4.83
N ARG A 17 11.84 4.28 5.46
CA ARG A 17 12.43 4.00 6.78
C ARG A 17 11.36 3.91 7.87
N ILE A 18 10.36 4.78 7.84
CA ILE A 18 9.21 4.74 8.76
C ILE A 18 8.37 3.49 8.52
N ALA A 19 8.08 3.16 7.26
CA ALA A 19 7.29 2.00 6.87
C ALA A 19 7.94 0.69 7.36
N ALA A 20 9.25 0.54 7.16
CA ALA A 20 9.99 -0.62 7.66
C ALA A 20 10.00 -0.72 9.20
N ALA A 21 9.95 0.40 9.91
CA ALA A 21 9.80 0.42 11.36
C ALA A 21 8.36 0.06 11.79
N ALA A 22 7.36 0.64 11.16
CA ALA A 22 5.94 0.40 11.45
C ALA A 22 5.53 -1.06 11.18
N GLU A 23 6.07 -1.68 10.14
CA GLU A 23 5.76 -3.07 9.78
C GLU A 23 6.20 -4.07 10.86
N ARG A 24 7.28 -3.77 11.60
CA ARG A 24 7.70 -4.57 12.76
C ARG A 24 6.68 -4.55 13.91
N GLU A 25 5.88 -3.50 13.96
CA GLU A 25 4.77 -3.34 14.91
C GLU A 25 3.42 -3.79 14.30
N GLY A 26 3.44 -4.45 13.13
CA GLY A 26 2.24 -4.90 12.43
C GLY A 26 1.42 -3.77 11.81
N VAL A 27 1.96 -2.55 11.72
CA VAL A 27 1.28 -1.39 11.14
C VAL A 27 1.74 -1.18 9.71
N ARG A 28 0.83 -1.36 8.76
CA ARG A 28 1.09 -1.04 7.35
C ARG A 28 0.76 0.42 7.06
N THR A 29 1.67 1.12 6.41
CA THR A 29 1.51 2.54 6.07
C THR A 29 1.55 2.75 4.55
N GLU A 30 0.95 3.84 4.09
CA GLU A 30 0.92 4.27 2.69
C GLU A 30 1.36 5.73 2.57
N PHE A 31 2.08 6.06 1.50
CA PHE A 31 2.48 7.44 1.21
C PHE A 31 1.93 7.87 -0.14
N ILE A 32 0.79 8.56 -0.11
CA ILE A 32 -0.01 8.88 -1.30
C ILE A 32 -0.15 10.40 -1.40
N HIS A 33 0.19 10.95 -2.57
CA HIS A 33 0.17 12.41 -2.81
C HIS A 33 0.93 13.21 -1.75
N GLY A 34 2.06 12.68 -1.28
CA GLY A 34 2.88 13.35 -0.27
C GLY A 34 2.30 13.30 1.15
N LYS A 35 1.28 12.48 1.42
CA LYS A 35 0.66 12.31 2.74
C LYS A 35 0.82 10.89 3.24
N LEU A 36 1.27 10.74 4.49
CA LEU A 36 1.34 9.48 5.20
C LEU A 36 -0.06 9.08 5.70
N GLY A 37 -0.42 7.82 5.47
CA GLY A 37 -1.64 7.20 6.00
C GLY A 37 -1.36 5.81 6.54
N VAL A 38 -2.26 5.30 7.38
CA VAL A 38 -2.25 3.91 7.84
C VAL A 38 -3.19 3.11 6.96
N LYS A 39 -2.70 2.01 6.39
CA LYS A 39 -3.56 1.07 5.67
C LYS A 39 -4.34 0.26 6.69
N ALA A 40 -5.67 0.21 6.52
CA ALA A 40 -6.49 -0.68 7.33
C ALA A 40 -6.04 -2.14 7.15
N ALA A 41 -6.11 -2.92 8.23
CA ALA A 41 -5.92 -4.35 8.14
C ALA A 41 -6.97 -4.92 7.17
N PRO A 42 -6.58 -5.84 6.27
CA PRO A 42 -7.53 -6.54 5.43
C PRO A 42 -8.60 -7.27 6.26
N ASP A 43 -9.82 -7.34 5.75
CA ASP A 43 -10.85 -8.24 6.28
C ASP A 43 -10.51 -9.70 5.98
N GLY A 44 -11.18 -10.62 6.68
CA GLY A 44 -10.82 -12.04 6.66
C GLY A 44 -10.99 -12.70 5.28
N ASP A 45 -11.84 -12.15 4.41
CA ASP A 45 -12.08 -12.62 3.05
C ASP A 45 -11.19 -11.92 2.01
N HIS A 46 -10.44 -10.87 2.38
CA HIS A 46 -9.53 -10.17 1.48
C HIS A 46 -8.57 -11.13 0.75
N ASP A 47 -7.92 -12.01 1.52
CA ASP A 47 -6.94 -12.94 0.97
C ASP A 47 -7.59 -13.99 0.05
N GLU A 48 -8.84 -14.35 0.31
CA GLU A 48 -9.61 -15.25 -0.54
C GLU A 48 -10.00 -14.58 -1.85
N ILE A 49 -10.45 -13.32 -1.80
CA ILE A 49 -10.77 -12.52 -2.98
C ILE A 49 -9.52 -12.30 -3.85
N ILE A 50 -8.38 -11.95 -3.24
CA ILE A 50 -7.12 -11.76 -3.96
C ILE A 50 -6.68 -13.05 -4.65
N ARG A 51 -6.76 -14.19 -3.94
CA ARG A 51 -6.40 -15.49 -4.52
C ARG A 51 -7.28 -15.87 -5.70
N TRP A 52 -8.60 -15.73 -5.55
CA TRP A 52 -9.56 -15.97 -6.63
C TRP A 52 -9.29 -15.07 -7.84
N LEU A 53 -8.97 -13.79 -7.60
CA LEU A 53 -8.66 -12.85 -8.68
C LEU A 53 -7.38 -13.24 -9.41
N MET A 54 -6.34 -13.64 -8.69
CA MET A 54 -5.09 -14.11 -9.26
C MET A 54 -5.31 -15.33 -10.18
N GLU A 55 -6.06 -16.33 -9.72
CA GLU A 55 -6.37 -17.53 -10.52
C GLU A 55 -7.06 -17.17 -11.84
N ARG A 56 -8.00 -16.22 -11.81
CA ARG A 56 -8.69 -15.76 -13.03
C ARG A 56 -7.78 -14.97 -13.95
N CYS A 57 -7.00 -14.04 -13.42
CA CYS A 57 -6.04 -13.28 -14.21
C CYS A 57 -5.07 -14.23 -14.94
N MET A 58 -4.61 -15.29 -14.28
CA MET A 58 -3.69 -16.26 -14.89
C MET A 58 -4.30 -17.13 -15.98
N GLN A 59 -5.60 -17.43 -15.91
CA GLN A 59 -6.29 -18.13 -17.01
C GLN A 59 -6.37 -17.27 -18.28
N HIS A 60 -6.43 -15.94 -18.14
CA HIS A 60 -6.56 -15.02 -19.27
C HIS A 60 -5.23 -14.45 -19.76
N ARG A 61 -4.26 -14.28 -18.87
CA ARG A 61 -2.95 -13.66 -19.14
C ARG A 61 -1.85 -14.38 -18.36
N PRO A 62 -1.54 -15.63 -18.73
CA PRO A 62 -0.48 -16.40 -18.07
C PRO A 62 0.91 -15.78 -18.24
N ASP A 63 1.07 -14.90 -19.23
CA ASP A 63 2.29 -14.13 -19.50
C ASP A 63 2.54 -13.00 -18.49
N LEU A 64 1.55 -12.66 -17.65
CA LEU A 64 1.66 -11.68 -16.58
C LEU A 64 1.92 -12.32 -15.21
N TRP A 65 2.19 -13.62 -15.15
CA TRP A 65 2.64 -14.27 -13.92
C TRP A 65 4.05 -13.82 -13.57
N LEU A 66 4.26 -13.53 -12.29
CA LEU A 66 5.53 -13.06 -11.68
C LEU A 66 6.76 -13.81 -12.20
#